data_AF-A0A4P9ZEF5-F1
#
_entry.id   AF-A0A4P9ZEF5-F1
#
_cell.length_a   1.000
_cell.length_b   1.000
_cell.length_c   1.000
_cell.angle_alpha   90.00
_cell.angle_beta   90.00
_cell.angle_gamma   90.00
#
_symmetry.space_group_name_H-M   'P 1'
#
loop_
_entity.id
_entity.type
_entity.pdbx_description
1 polymer ?
#
loop_
_entity_poly.entity_id
_entity_poly.type
_entity_poly.pdbx_seq_one_letter_code
_entity_poly.pdbx_strand_id
1 'polypeptide(L)'
;MLQSAANIRAAALLTLAIQSRTLSVSAVMLSARQARRQESVYKEIEKHTSLIAGLSEAGAAKQKKKAVAAITALHAKELKNLDLLKKKIKEQQKALVARNKEEYKKLLAKATKPCRRMPAIAAYIKENAGSGVPLTDLSRQWSHVTADEKERYQQLADKIYEETLRIWTPEPKSPPNAYASFIQKHYPDGVSFAEASKQISAQWKALSDAEKEKHKPSAQELEKYAAEKKAWIEKRVQLYLDAKAKK
;
A
#
# COMPACT_ATOMS: atom_id res chain seq x y z
N MET A 1 7.15 -9.82 23.06
CA MET A 1 7.16 -9.48 21.61
C MET A 1 6.30 -10.39 20.74
N LEU A 2 6.09 -11.67 21.08
CA LEU A 2 5.24 -12.59 20.29
C LEU A 2 3.75 -12.21 20.27
N GLN A 3 3.25 -11.56 21.33
CA GLN A 3 1.83 -11.22 21.47
C GLN A 3 1.38 -10.06 20.55
N SER A 4 2.24 -9.09 20.23
CA SER A 4 1.86 -8.00 19.31
C SER A 4 1.87 -8.44 17.85
N ALA A 5 2.79 -9.36 17.47
CA ALA A 5 2.76 -10.01 16.18
C ALA A 5 1.49 -10.85 15.95
N ALA A 6 1.01 -11.53 16.98
CA ALA A 6 -0.27 -12.25 16.95
C ALA A 6 -1.46 -11.29 16.78
N ASN A 7 -1.46 -10.15 17.48
CA ASN A 7 -2.54 -9.16 17.39
C ASN A 7 -2.59 -8.44 16.04
N ILE A 8 -1.45 -8.17 15.40
CA ILE A 8 -1.40 -7.60 14.05
C ILE A 8 -1.91 -8.60 13.00
N ARG A 9 -1.50 -9.87 13.11
CA ARG A 9 -2.06 -10.94 12.28
C ARG A 9 -3.56 -11.05 12.49
N ALA A 10 -4.04 -10.98 13.73
CA ALA A 10 -5.46 -11.03 14.04
C ALA A 10 -6.24 -9.85 13.42
N ALA A 11 -5.74 -8.61 13.52
CA ALA A 11 -6.40 -7.44 12.92
C ALA A 11 -6.40 -7.45 11.39
N ALA A 12 -5.30 -7.88 10.75
CA ALA A 12 -5.24 -8.08 9.30
C ALA A 12 -6.20 -9.17 8.83
N LEU A 13 -6.28 -10.29 9.59
CA LEU A 13 -7.23 -11.38 9.35
C LEU A 13 -8.68 -10.92 9.55
N LEU A 14 -8.96 -10.06 10.54
CA LEU A 14 -10.31 -9.53 10.78
C LEU A 14 -10.75 -8.57 9.67
N THR A 15 -9.83 -7.75 9.16
CA THR A 15 -10.11 -6.84 8.04
C THR A 15 -10.30 -7.62 6.73
N LEU A 16 -9.46 -8.63 6.49
CA LEU A 16 -9.62 -9.58 5.38
C LEU A 16 -10.90 -10.39 5.52
N ALA A 17 -11.31 -10.77 6.74
CA ALA A 17 -12.55 -11.49 6.99
C ALA A 17 -13.79 -10.60 6.82
N ILE A 18 -13.75 -9.31 7.18
CA ILE A 18 -14.84 -8.36 6.91
C ILE A 18 -14.95 -8.08 5.41
N GLN A 19 -13.83 -7.92 4.71
CA GLN A 19 -13.82 -7.77 3.25
C GLN A 19 -14.25 -9.06 2.54
N SER A 20 -13.83 -10.24 3.01
CA SER A 20 -14.30 -11.52 2.48
C SER A 20 -15.77 -11.74 2.78
N ARG A 21 -16.29 -11.30 3.94
CA ARG A 21 -17.72 -11.34 4.30
C ARG A 21 -18.56 -10.41 3.43
N THR A 22 -18.12 -9.19 3.14
CA THR A 22 -18.87 -8.27 2.26
C THR A 22 -18.84 -8.71 0.78
N LEU A 23 -17.71 -9.25 0.32
CA LEU A 23 -17.62 -9.94 -0.97
C LEU A 23 -18.46 -11.21 -1.00
N SER A 24 -18.50 -11.97 0.11
CA SER A 24 -19.33 -13.15 0.29
C SER A 24 -20.81 -12.81 0.24
N VAL A 25 -21.29 -11.79 0.96
CA VAL A 25 -22.71 -11.37 0.91
C VAL A 25 -23.10 -10.89 -0.49
N SER A 26 -22.22 -10.13 -1.17
CA SER A 26 -22.47 -9.72 -2.55
C SER A 26 -22.47 -10.89 -3.52
N ALA A 27 -21.55 -11.85 -3.34
CA ALA A 27 -21.47 -13.08 -4.12
C ALA A 27 -22.66 -14.02 -3.85
N VAL A 28 -23.15 -14.09 -2.60
CA VAL A 28 -24.33 -14.85 -2.18
C VAL A 28 -25.61 -14.21 -2.75
N MET A 29 -25.71 -12.89 -2.77
CA MET A 29 -26.84 -12.19 -3.40
C MET A 29 -26.82 -12.33 -4.93
N LEU A 30 -25.64 -12.30 -5.54
CA LEU A 30 -25.45 -12.57 -6.97
C LEU A 30 -25.76 -14.03 -7.31
N SER A 31 -25.30 -14.99 -6.49
CA SER A 31 -25.57 -16.41 -6.68
C SER A 31 -27.05 -16.74 -6.49
N ALA A 32 -27.72 -16.15 -5.49
CA ALA A 32 -29.15 -16.31 -5.27
C ALA A 32 -29.99 -15.72 -6.41
N ARG A 33 -29.61 -14.56 -6.94
CA ARG A 33 -30.24 -13.99 -8.14
C ARG A 33 -30.01 -14.85 -9.37
N GLN A 34 -28.82 -15.43 -9.52
CA GLN A 34 -28.48 -16.30 -10.64
C GLN A 34 -29.21 -17.65 -10.54
N ALA A 35 -29.36 -18.21 -9.33
CA ALA A 35 -30.13 -19.41 -9.07
C ALA A 35 -31.62 -19.20 -9.41
N ARG A 36 -32.23 -18.10 -8.95
CA ARG A 36 -33.63 -17.76 -9.31
C ARG A 36 -33.83 -17.56 -10.81
N ARG A 37 -32.85 -16.95 -11.48
CA ARG A 37 -32.87 -16.77 -12.94
C ARG A 37 -32.78 -18.11 -13.67
N GLN A 38 -31.86 -18.99 -13.26
CA GLN A 38 -31.74 -20.33 -13.83
C GLN A 38 -33.00 -21.15 -13.60
N GLU A 39 -33.58 -21.11 -12.40
CA GLU A 39 -34.84 -21.79 -12.09
C GLU A 39 -35.98 -21.32 -13.00
N SER A 40 -36.07 -20.01 -13.28
CA SER A 40 -37.04 -19.48 -14.25
C SER A 40 -36.81 -20.01 -15.67
N VAL A 41 -35.56 -20.07 -16.13
CA VAL A 41 -35.22 -20.59 -17.46
C VAL A 41 -35.50 -22.09 -17.54
N TYR A 42 -35.17 -22.85 -16.50
CA TYR A 42 -35.47 -24.29 -16.43
C TYR A 42 -36.97 -24.56 -16.49
N LYS A 43 -37.80 -23.80 -15.75
CA LYS A 43 -39.27 -23.89 -15.82
C LYS A 43 -39.81 -23.60 -17.22
N GLU A 44 -39.22 -22.64 -17.92
CA GLU A 44 -39.62 -22.26 -19.27
C GLU A 44 -39.21 -23.31 -20.31
N ILE A 45 -38.02 -23.89 -20.16
CA ILE A 45 -37.57 -25.05 -20.95
C ILE A 45 -38.51 -26.23 -20.71
N GLU A 46 -38.75 -26.62 -19.46
CA GLU A 46 -39.63 -27.73 -19.09
C GLU A 46 -41.05 -27.59 -19.65
N LYS A 47 -41.61 -26.37 -19.61
CA LYS A 47 -42.89 -26.03 -20.25
C LYS A 47 -42.85 -26.26 -21.76
N HIS A 48 -41.77 -25.93 -22.45
CA HIS A 48 -41.64 -26.16 -23.88
C HIS A 48 -41.36 -27.64 -24.22
N THR A 49 -40.60 -28.35 -23.39
CA THR A 49 -40.30 -29.79 -23.58
C THR A 49 -41.56 -30.64 -23.41
N SER A 50 -42.38 -30.35 -22.40
CA SER A 50 -43.69 -30.99 -22.21
C SER A 50 -44.66 -30.72 -23.36
N LEU A 51 -44.66 -29.48 -23.89
CA LEU A 51 -45.43 -29.12 -25.09
C LEU A 51 -44.99 -29.91 -26.33
N ILE A 52 -43.68 -30.15 -26.50
CA ILE A 52 -43.15 -30.95 -27.60
C ILE A 52 -43.56 -32.43 -27.46
N ALA A 53 -43.55 -32.96 -26.24
CA ALA A 53 -43.90 -34.36 -25.95
C ALA A 53 -45.40 -34.66 -26.18
N GLY A 54 -46.29 -33.71 -25.90
CA GLY A 54 -47.74 -33.88 -26.08
C GLY A 54 -48.26 -33.73 -27.51
N LEU A 55 -47.40 -33.43 -28.49
CA LEU A 55 -47.78 -33.12 -29.86
C LEU A 55 -47.59 -34.33 -30.80
N SER A 56 -48.69 -34.86 -31.36
CA SER A 56 -48.71 -35.99 -32.31
C SER A 56 -48.19 -35.63 -33.72
N GLU A 57 -47.75 -36.64 -34.48
CA GLU A 57 -46.84 -36.47 -35.62
C GLU A 57 -47.42 -35.78 -36.87
N ALA A 58 -48.73 -35.84 -37.12
CA ALA A 58 -49.28 -35.45 -38.43
C ALA A 58 -49.70 -33.97 -38.58
N GLY A 59 -49.74 -33.17 -37.51
CA GLY A 59 -50.19 -31.75 -37.58
C GLY A 59 -49.35 -30.76 -36.77
N ALA A 60 -48.40 -31.24 -35.97
CA ALA A 60 -47.73 -30.43 -34.95
C ALA A 60 -46.30 -29.99 -35.27
N ALA A 61 -45.76 -30.32 -36.45
CA ALA A 61 -44.39 -30.00 -36.85
C ALA A 61 -44.08 -28.48 -36.74
N LYS A 62 -45.05 -27.62 -37.09
CA LYS A 62 -44.93 -26.17 -36.97
C LYS A 62 -44.80 -25.70 -35.52
N GLN A 63 -45.53 -26.34 -34.60
CA GLN A 63 -45.49 -26.01 -33.17
C GLN A 63 -44.21 -26.53 -32.50
N LYS A 64 -43.75 -27.74 -32.84
CA LYS A 64 -42.46 -28.29 -32.39
C LYS A 64 -41.29 -27.40 -32.85
N LYS A 65 -41.28 -26.97 -34.12
CA LYS A 65 -40.25 -26.04 -34.65
C LYS A 65 -40.25 -24.70 -33.90
N LYS A 66 -41.43 -24.17 -33.56
CA LYS A 66 -41.56 -22.93 -32.77
C LYS A 66 -41.02 -23.10 -31.34
N ALA A 67 -41.29 -24.22 -30.68
CA ALA A 67 -40.79 -24.52 -29.34
C ALA A 67 -39.25 -24.68 -29.32
N VAL A 68 -38.67 -25.38 -30.30
CA VAL A 68 -37.21 -25.50 -30.45
C VAL A 68 -36.56 -24.13 -30.71
N ALA A 69 -37.17 -23.29 -31.55
CA ALA A 69 -36.70 -21.92 -31.78
C ALA A 69 -36.75 -21.06 -30.49
N ALA A 70 -37.75 -21.26 -29.63
CA ALA A 70 -37.84 -20.57 -28.35
C ALA A 70 -36.73 -21.01 -27.37
N ILE A 71 -36.49 -22.32 -27.23
CA ILE A 71 -35.43 -22.87 -26.36
C ILE A 71 -34.04 -22.39 -26.83
N THR A 72 -33.77 -22.45 -28.13
CA THR A 72 -32.50 -21.97 -28.70
C THR A 72 -32.30 -20.47 -28.49
N ALA A 73 -33.35 -19.67 -28.62
CA ALA A 73 -33.30 -18.23 -28.32
C ALA A 73 -33.04 -17.95 -26.83
N LEU A 74 -33.64 -18.72 -25.91
CA LEU A 74 -33.38 -18.62 -24.46
C LEU A 74 -31.93 -18.98 -24.13
N HIS A 75 -31.42 -20.07 -24.70
CA HIS A 75 -30.03 -20.49 -24.49
C HIS A 75 -29.03 -19.44 -25.00
N ALA A 76 -29.28 -18.87 -26.18
CA ALA A 76 -28.46 -17.78 -26.73
C ALA A 76 -28.47 -16.52 -25.85
N LYS A 77 -29.62 -16.18 -25.24
CA LYS A 77 -29.72 -15.08 -24.27
C LYS A 77 -28.88 -15.38 -23.02
N GLU A 78 -28.96 -16.58 -22.47
CA GLU A 78 -28.20 -16.96 -21.27
C GLU A 78 -26.69 -16.98 -21.51
N LEU A 79 -26.22 -17.44 -22.67
CA LEU A 79 -24.80 -17.33 -23.04
C LEU A 79 -24.32 -15.87 -23.04
N LYS A 80 -25.08 -14.95 -23.65
CA LYS A 80 -24.77 -13.51 -23.63
C LYS A 80 -24.75 -12.94 -22.20
N ASN A 81 -25.66 -13.38 -21.34
CA ASN A 81 -25.68 -12.97 -19.94
C ASN A 81 -24.47 -13.47 -19.17
N LEU A 82 -24.05 -14.73 -19.38
CA LEU A 82 -22.87 -15.31 -18.77
C LEU A 82 -21.60 -14.56 -19.18
N ASP A 83 -21.46 -14.22 -20.46
CA ASP A 83 -20.33 -13.42 -20.93
C ASP A 83 -20.30 -12.02 -20.31
N LEU A 84 -21.46 -11.39 -20.15
CA LEU A 84 -21.58 -10.09 -19.49
C LEU A 84 -21.24 -10.18 -17.99
N LEU A 85 -21.65 -11.26 -17.30
CA LEU A 85 -21.28 -11.51 -15.91
C LEU A 85 -19.78 -11.77 -15.74
N LYS A 86 -19.18 -12.59 -16.60
CA LYS A 86 -17.73 -12.84 -16.61
C LYS A 86 -16.94 -11.53 -16.77
N LYS A 87 -17.38 -10.64 -17.68
CA LYS A 87 -16.79 -9.30 -17.85
C LYS A 87 -16.89 -8.47 -16.56
N LYS A 88 -18.08 -8.39 -15.95
CA LYS A 88 -18.30 -7.66 -14.69
C LYS A 88 -17.45 -8.19 -13.53
N ILE A 89 -17.34 -9.51 -13.37
CA ILE A 89 -16.50 -10.12 -12.33
C ILE A 89 -15.02 -9.76 -12.56
N LYS A 90 -14.54 -9.84 -13.80
CA LYS A 90 -13.16 -9.47 -14.14
C LYS A 90 -12.88 -7.99 -13.86
N GLU A 91 -13.83 -7.11 -14.17
CA GLU A 91 -13.74 -5.68 -13.86
C GLU A 91 -13.72 -5.41 -12.35
N GLN A 92 -14.61 -6.04 -11.58
CA GLN A 92 -14.65 -5.92 -10.12
C GLN A 92 -13.37 -6.45 -9.46
N GLN A 93 -12.84 -7.58 -9.94
CA GLN A 93 -11.56 -8.11 -9.45
C GLN A 93 -10.41 -7.15 -9.74
N LYS A 94 -10.32 -6.61 -10.96
CA LYS A 94 -9.32 -5.59 -11.31
C LYS A 94 -9.44 -4.34 -10.44
N ALA A 95 -10.66 -3.85 -10.22
CA ALA A 95 -10.92 -2.69 -9.36
C ALA A 95 -10.51 -2.96 -7.90
N LEU A 96 -10.79 -4.15 -7.37
CA LEU A 96 -10.42 -4.54 -6.02
C LEU A 96 -8.89 -4.65 -5.85
N VAL A 97 -8.21 -5.26 -6.81
CA VAL A 97 -6.73 -5.33 -6.81
C VAL A 97 -6.12 -3.93 -6.89
N ALA A 98 -6.66 -3.05 -7.73
CA ALA A 98 -6.21 -1.67 -7.84
C ALA A 98 -6.40 -0.91 -6.51
N ARG A 99 -7.58 -1.03 -5.89
CA ARG A 99 -7.88 -0.41 -4.59
C ARG A 99 -6.94 -0.92 -3.49
N ASN A 100 -6.74 -2.23 -3.39
CA ASN A 100 -5.85 -2.82 -2.40
C ASN A 100 -4.40 -2.38 -2.60
N LYS A 101 -3.94 -2.27 -3.84
CA LYS A 101 -2.60 -1.74 -4.17
C LYS A 101 -2.46 -0.29 -3.73
N GLU A 102 -3.49 0.53 -3.92
CA GLU A 102 -3.49 1.93 -3.50
C GLU A 102 -3.49 2.08 -1.98
N GLU A 103 -4.33 1.31 -1.28
CA GLU A 103 -4.37 1.29 0.19
C GLU A 103 -3.04 0.79 0.78
N TYR A 104 -2.43 -0.23 0.18
CA TYR A 104 -1.10 -0.69 0.59
C TYR A 104 -0.03 0.39 0.37
N LYS A 105 -0.06 1.12 -0.76
CA LYS A 105 0.85 2.26 -0.98
C LYS A 105 0.65 3.36 0.07
N LYS A 106 -0.59 3.71 0.41
CA LYS A 106 -0.91 4.69 1.46
C LYS A 106 -0.40 4.23 2.83
N LEU A 107 -0.57 2.95 3.15
CA LEU A 107 -0.08 2.35 4.39
C LEU A 107 1.45 2.40 4.45
N LEU A 108 2.13 2.02 3.37
CA LEU A 108 3.59 2.13 3.26
C LEU A 108 4.06 3.57 3.46
N ALA A 109 3.48 4.53 2.74
CA ALA A 109 3.86 5.94 2.87
C ALA A 109 3.69 6.51 4.28
N LYS A 110 2.64 6.06 5.01
CA LYS A 110 2.43 6.43 6.42
C LYS A 110 3.43 5.74 7.34
N ALA A 111 3.67 4.44 7.13
CA ALA A 111 4.56 3.64 7.96
C ALA A 111 6.03 4.02 7.78
N THR A 112 6.47 4.41 6.59
CA THR A 112 7.87 4.75 6.30
C THR A 112 8.17 6.25 6.43
N LYS A 113 7.22 7.07 6.91
CA LYS A 113 7.44 8.51 7.10
C LYS A 113 8.67 8.75 8.01
N PRO A 114 9.64 9.58 7.58
CA PRO A 114 10.82 9.89 8.38
C PRO A 114 10.45 10.46 9.75
N CYS A 115 11.14 10.00 10.79
CA CYS A 115 11.01 10.62 12.11
C CYS A 115 11.65 12.01 12.05
N ARG A 116 10.88 13.04 12.38
CA ARG A 116 11.36 14.43 12.40
C ARG A 116 11.77 14.79 13.83
N ARG A 117 12.91 15.48 13.96
CA ARG A 117 13.31 16.10 15.21
C ARG A 117 12.25 17.12 15.63
N MET A 118 11.82 17.03 16.88
CA MET A 118 10.91 18.00 17.46
C MET A 118 11.69 19.31 17.71
N PRO A 119 11.17 20.49 17.34
CA PRO A 119 11.82 21.74 17.70
C PRO A 119 11.68 22.02 19.21
N ALA A 120 12.61 22.78 19.79
CA ALA A 120 12.60 23.11 21.23
C ALA A 120 11.26 23.70 21.71
N ILE A 121 10.62 24.56 20.91
CA ILE A 121 9.29 25.12 21.22
C ILE A 121 8.20 24.04 21.38
N ALA A 122 8.24 22.98 20.58
CA ALA A 122 7.26 21.90 20.69
C ALA A 122 7.51 21.05 21.94
N ALA A 123 8.76 20.93 22.37
CA ALA A 123 9.10 20.30 23.64
C ALA A 123 8.61 21.14 24.83
N TYR A 124 8.81 22.47 24.78
CA TYR A 124 8.25 23.43 25.74
C TYR A 124 6.73 23.35 25.83
N ILE A 125 6.04 23.40 24.69
CA ILE A 125 4.58 23.30 24.64
C ILE A 125 4.12 21.97 25.24
N LYS A 126 4.81 20.86 24.97
CA LYS A 126 4.43 19.54 25.47
C LYS A 126 4.58 19.42 26.99
N GLU A 127 5.61 20.02 27.58
CA GLU A 127 5.82 20.06 29.04
C GLU A 127 4.78 20.94 29.74
N ASN A 128 4.33 22.01 29.07
CA ASN A 128 3.36 22.97 29.62
C ASN A 128 1.90 22.71 29.18
N ALA A 129 1.66 21.75 28.28
CA ALA A 129 0.33 21.35 27.83
C ALA A 129 -0.39 20.59 28.94
N GLY A 130 -1.00 21.33 29.86
CA GLY A 130 -1.63 20.81 31.08
C GLY A 130 -1.75 21.85 32.19
N SER A 131 -1.04 22.98 32.08
CA SER A 131 -1.10 24.09 33.04
C SER A 131 -2.38 24.92 32.97
N GLY A 132 -3.34 24.56 32.11
CA GLY A 132 -4.56 25.34 31.86
C GLY A 132 -4.37 26.56 30.96
N VAL A 133 -3.13 26.88 30.56
CA VAL A 133 -2.82 27.97 29.62
C VAL A 133 -3.19 27.54 28.19
N PRO A 134 -3.90 28.39 27.42
CA PRO A 134 -4.24 28.06 26.03
C PRO A 134 -2.99 28.00 25.15
N LEU A 135 -3.03 27.13 24.13
CA LEU A 135 -1.88 26.85 23.26
C LEU A 135 -1.30 28.10 22.57
N THR A 136 -2.14 29.09 22.25
CA THR A 136 -1.72 30.36 21.65
C THR A 136 -0.81 31.17 22.56
N ASP A 137 -1.08 31.11 23.87
CA ASP A 137 -0.36 31.90 24.87
C ASP A 137 0.98 31.24 25.20
N LEU A 138 1.05 29.90 25.22
CA LEU A 138 2.33 29.18 25.31
C LEU A 138 3.29 29.56 24.18
N SER A 139 2.78 29.73 22.95
CA SER A 139 3.62 30.17 21.83
C SER A 139 4.14 31.61 22.00
N ARG A 140 3.36 32.50 22.63
CA ARG A 140 3.81 33.87 22.96
C ARG A 140 4.80 33.86 24.11
N GLN A 141 4.58 33.03 25.12
CA GLN A 141 5.50 32.87 26.23
C GLN A 141 6.88 32.40 25.75
N TRP A 142 6.94 31.50 24.76
CA TRP A 142 8.20 31.05 24.16
C TRP A 142 9.10 32.17 23.64
N SER A 143 8.55 33.27 23.09
CA SER A 143 9.39 34.39 22.65
C SER A 143 10.10 35.09 23.82
N HIS A 144 9.50 35.04 25.01
CA HIS A 144 10.04 35.64 26.23
C HIS A 144 10.92 34.69 27.05
N VAL A 145 10.96 33.39 26.71
CA VAL A 145 11.88 32.43 27.34
C VAL A 145 13.33 32.82 27.06
N THR A 146 14.17 32.75 28.08
CA THR A 146 15.59 33.14 28.01
C THR A 146 16.39 32.19 27.12
N ALA A 147 17.59 32.60 26.70
CA ALA A 147 18.45 31.77 25.85
C ALA A 147 18.83 30.44 26.55
N ASP A 148 19.17 30.50 27.83
CA ASP A 148 19.56 29.33 28.64
C ASP A 148 18.41 28.33 28.77
N GLU A 149 17.19 28.82 29.01
CA GLU A 149 16.00 27.96 29.05
C GLU A 149 15.70 27.36 27.68
N LYS A 150 15.84 28.14 26.59
CA LYS A 150 15.67 27.63 25.22
C LYS A 150 16.66 26.51 24.93
N GLU A 151 17.91 26.63 25.40
CA GLU A 151 18.92 25.58 25.28
C GLU A 151 18.51 24.31 26.07
N ARG A 152 18.01 24.44 27.30
CA ARG A 152 17.46 23.32 28.07
C ARG A 152 16.37 22.58 27.28
N TYR A 153 15.43 23.30 26.67
CA TYR A 153 14.37 22.68 25.85
C TYR A 153 14.91 22.10 24.54
N GLN A 154 15.99 22.65 23.98
CA GLN A 154 16.67 22.05 22.84
C GLN A 154 17.29 20.71 23.20
N GLN A 155 17.97 20.62 24.34
CA GLN A 155 18.51 19.36 24.86
C GLN A 155 17.41 18.34 25.18
N LEU A 156 16.28 18.78 25.75
CA LEU A 156 15.10 17.94 25.97
C LEU A 156 14.55 17.39 24.64
N ALA A 157 14.41 18.25 23.64
CA ALA A 157 13.94 17.87 22.31
C ALA A 157 14.88 16.85 21.65
N ASP A 158 16.18 16.96 21.88
CA ASP A 158 17.20 16.06 21.36
C ASP A 158 17.14 14.69 22.04
N LYS A 159 17.00 14.65 23.36
CA LYS A 159 16.77 13.42 24.11
C LYS A 159 15.51 12.70 23.64
N ILE A 160 14.39 13.43 23.50
CA ILE A 160 13.14 12.88 22.94
C ILE A 160 13.39 12.32 21.54
N TYR A 161 14.11 13.06 20.69
CA TYR A 161 14.41 12.62 19.34
C TYR A 161 15.27 11.33 19.33
N GLU A 162 16.31 11.24 20.15
CA GLU A 162 17.13 10.04 20.30
C GLU A 162 16.32 8.83 20.77
N GLU A 163 15.45 9.01 21.78
CA GLU A 163 14.52 7.97 22.22
C GLU A 163 13.57 7.54 21.10
N THR A 164 13.05 8.51 20.34
CA THR A 164 12.20 8.18 19.19
C THR A 164 12.98 7.45 18.10
N LEU A 165 14.25 7.77 17.84
CA LEU A 165 15.10 7.08 16.86
C LEU A 165 15.40 5.64 17.27
N ARG A 166 15.51 5.35 18.58
CA ARG A 166 15.68 3.97 19.08
C ARG A 166 14.47 3.10 18.73
N ILE A 167 13.26 3.66 18.82
CA ILE A 167 12.02 2.98 18.47
C ILE A 167 11.83 2.95 16.94
N TRP A 168 12.02 4.11 16.32
CA TRP A 168 11.78 4.40 14.91
C TRP A 168 13.11 4.53 14.18
N THR A 169 13.77 3.38 14.01
CA THR A 169 15.07 3.30 13.34
C THR A 169 15.05 4.01 11.97
N PRO A 170 16.09 4.80 11.62
CA PRO A 170 16.16 5.50 10.35
C PRO A 170 16.26 4.53 9.17
N GLU A 171 15.90 5.01 7.98
CA GLU A 171 16.02 4.22 6.74
C GLU A 171 17.49 3.88 6.47
N PRO A 172 17.82 2.63 6.09
CA PRO A 172 19.18 2.28 5.69
C PRO A 172 19.63 3.14 4.51
N LYS A 173 20.87 3.59 4.54
CA LYS A 173 21.45 4.41 3.47
C LYS A 173 21.74 3.55 2.25
N SER A 174 21.38 4.03 1.06
CA SER A 174 21.75 3.36 -0.19
C SER A 174 23.28 3.33 -0.34
N PRO A 175 23.85 2.25 -0.91
CA PRO A 175 25.27 2.24 -1.25
C PRO A 175 25.56 3.38 -2.23
N PRO A 176 26.73 4.05 -2.11
CA PRO A 176 27.08 5.15 -3.00
C PRO A 176 27.12 4.66 -4.44
N ASN A 177 26.59 5.45 -5.36
CA ASN A 177 26.78 5.18 -6.79
C ASN A 177 28.26 5.39 -7.17
N ALA A 178 28.64 5.00 -8.39
CA ALA A 178 30.03 5.06 -8.83
C ALA A 178 30.65 6.46 -8.67
N TYR A 179 29.91 7.50 -9.02
CA TYR A 179 30.39 8.88 -8.89
C TYR A 179 30.50 9.33 -7.42
N ALA A 180 29.55 8.96 -6.56
CA ALA A 180 29.60 9.28 -5.14
C ALA A 180 30.77 8.54 -4.44
N SER A 181 31.02 7.29 -4.82
CA SER A 181 32.18 6.51 -4.38
C SER A 181 33.49 7.16 -4.85
N PHE A 182 33.51 7.72 -6.05
CA PHE A 182 34.64 8.51 -6.56
C PHE A 182 34.85 9.80 -5.78
N ILE A 183 33.79 10.60 -5.57
CA ILE A 183 33.85 11.83 -4.76
C ILE A 183 34.42 11.53 -3.38
N GLN A 184 33.97 10.47 -2.70
CA GLN A 184 34.43 10.10 -1.36
C GLN A 184 35.95 9.83 -1.30
N LYS A 185 36.55 9.36 -2.40
CA LYS A 185 37.98 9.02 -2.47
C LYS A 185 38.85 10.18 -2.95
N HIS A 186 38.29 11.09 -3.74
CA HIS A 186 39.04 12.14 -4.45
C HIS A 186 38.63 13.55 -4.04
N TYR A 187 37.97 13.72 -2.90
CA TYR A 187 37.59 15.05 -2.42
C TYR A 187 38.85 15.84 -2.02
N PRO A 188 39.11 17.02 -2.63
CA PRO A 188 40.29 17.81 -2.30
C PRO A 188 40.11 18.55 -0.97
N ASP A 189 41.14 18.50 -0.13
CA ASP A 189 41.17 19.19 1.15
C ASP A 189 41.49 20.69 0.97
N GLY A 190 40.90 21.54 1.81
CA GLY A 190 41.22 22.97 1.89
C GLY A 190 40.65 23.85 0.77
N VAL A 191 39.92 23.27 -0.18
CA VAL A 191 39.32 23.99 -1.32
C VAL A 191 37.84 24.27 -1.06
N SER A 192 37.31 25.37 -1.60
CA SER A 192 35.88 25.66 -1.52
C SER A 192 35.04 24.55 -2.18
N PHE A 193 33.85 24.25 -1.64
CA PHE A 193 32.98 23.21 -2.21
C PHE A 193 32.71 23.40 -3.71
N ALA A 194 32.56 24.66 -4.16
CA ALA A 194 32.29 24.98 -5.55
C ALA A 194 33.47 24.63 -6.47
N GLU A 195 34.70 24.89 -6.05
CA GLU A 195 35.91 24.58 -6.81
C GLU A 195 36.22 23.08 -6.76
N ALA A 196 36.10 22.46 -5.58
CA ALA A 196 36.24 21.01 -5.39
C ALA A 196 35.28 20.23 -6.31
N SER A 197 34.01 20.64 -6.37
CA SER A 197 33.00 20.01 -7.22
C SER A 197 33.34 20.13 -8.71
N LYS A 198 33.86 21.28 -9.17
CA LYS A 198 34.30 21.48 -10.56
C LYS A 198 35.49 20.57 -10.90
N GLN A 199 36.48 20.48 -10.02
CA GLN A 199 37.67 19.65 -10.21
C GLN A 199 37.32 18.17 -10.29
N ILE A 200 36.55 17.65 -9.31
CA ILE A 200 36.13 16.24 -9.28
C ILE A 200 35.26 15.89 -10.49
N SER A 201 34.38 16.80 -10.91
CA SER A 201 33.56 16.60 -12.11
C SER A 201 34.41 16.50 -13.38
N ALA A 202 35.47 17.31 -13.49
CA ALA A 202 36.40 17.25 -14.62
C ALA A 202 37.21 15.94 -14.61
N GLN A 203 37.71 15.54 -13.43
CA GLN A 203 38.42 14.27 -13.25
C GLN A 203 37.54 13.06 -13.61
N TRP A 204 36.29 13.03 -13.13
CA TRP A 204 35.36 11.95 -13.44
C TRP A 204 35.04 11.83 -14.94
N LYS A 205 34.94 12.96 -15.64
CA LYS A 205 34.73 12.98 -17.10
C LYS A 205 35.95 12.49 -17.87
N ALA A 206 37.15 12.73 -17.36
CA ALA A 206 38.40 12.28 -17.97
C ALA A 206 38.64 10.77 -17.80
N LEU A 207 38.00 10.12 -16.82
CA LEU A 207 38.10 8.66 -16.62
C LEU A 207 37.46 7.88 -17.76
N SER A 208 38.10 6.77 -18.10
CA SER A 208 37.57 5.75 -19.01
C SER A 208 36.39 4.99 -18.37
N ASP A 209 35.56 4.35 -19.20
CA ASP A 209 34.41 3.59 -18.68
C ASP A 209 34.85 2.39 -17.82
N ALA A 210 35.97 1.75 -18.17
CA ALA A 210 36.56 0.67 -17.37
C ALA A 210 36.99 1.12 -15.97
N GLU A 211 37.46 2.36 -15.82
CA GLU A 211 37.80 2.93 -14.50
C GLU A 211 36.55 3.27 -13.71
N LYS A 212 35.52 3.81 -14.36
CA LYS A 212 34.23 4.10 -13.72
C LYS A 212 33.54 2.85 -13.19
N GLU A 213 33.66 1.71 -13.88
CA GLU A 213 33.14 0.41 -13.40
C GLU A 213 33.74 0.01 -12.05
N LYS A 214 35.02 0.30 -11.79
CA LYS A 214 35.69 -0.02 -10.51
C LYS A 214 35.08 0.72 -9.32
N HIS A 215 34.37 1.82 -9.56
CA HIS A 215 33.72 2.60 -8.51
C HIS A 215 32.27 2.18 -8.25
N LYS A 216 31.66 1.34 -9.11
CA LYS A 216 30.29 0.86 -8.89
C LYS A 216 30.21 0.02 -7.62
N PRO A 217 29.08 0.12 -6.87
CA PRO A 217 28.85 -0.78 -5.75
C PRO A 217 28.78 -2.21 -6.25
N SER A 218 29.31 -3.14 -5.45
CA SER A 218 29.28 -4.56 -5.76
C SER A 218 27.83 -5.09 -5.75
N ALA A 219 27.57 -6.16 -6.52
CA ALA A 219 26.25 -6.80 -6.51
C ALA A 219 25.84 -7.24 -5.09
N GLN A 220 26.80 -7.73 -4.30
CA GLN A 220 26.56 -8.14 -2.91
C GLN A 220 26.13 -6.99 -2.00
N GLU A 221 26.72 -5.79 -2.15
CA GLU A 221 26.31 -4.60 -1.37
C GLU A 221 24.90 -4.15 -1.74
N LEU A 222 24.55 -4.23 -3.03
CA LEU A 222 23.19 -3.91 -3.50
C LEU A 222 22.16 -4.92 -2.96
N GLU A 223 22.49 -6.20 -2.95
CA GLU A 223 21.64 -7.26 -2.39
C GLU A 223 21.46 -7.10 -0.87
N LYS A 224 22.55 -6.84 -0.15
CA LYS A 224 22.51 -6.54 1.30
C LYS A 224 21.62 -5.34 1.58
N TYR A 225 21.81 -4.24 0.86
CA TYR A 225 20.97 -3.05 0.99
C TYR A 225 19.49 -3.35 0.70
N ALA A 226 19.19 -4.11 -0.36
CA ALA A 226 17.81 -4.48 -0.68
C ALA A 226 17.17 -5.32 0.43
N ALA A 227 17.92 -6.28 1.00
CA ALA A 227 17.47 -7.09 2.13
C ALA A 227 17.25 -6.25 3.40
N GLU A 228 18.20 -5.38 3.76
CA GLU A 228 18.10 -4.46 4.90
C GLU A 228 16.92 -3.50 4.74
N LYS A 229 16.75 -2.92 3.56
CA LYS A 229 15.64 -2.02 3.25
C LYS A 229 14.30 -2.73 3.38
N LYS A 230 14.19 -3.96 2.87
CA LYS A 230 12.97 -4.76 3.00
C LYS A 230 12.65 -5.07 4.47
N ALA A 231 13.63 -5.54 5.23
CA ALA A 231 13.48 -5.81 6.66
C ALA A 231 13.09 -4.54 7.44
N TRP A 232 13.67 -3.39 7.08
CA TRP A 232 13.32 -2.09 7.65
C TRP A 232 11.86 -1.70 7.37
N ILE A 233 11.40 -1.83 6.12
CA ILE A 233 10.00 -1.55 5.73
C ILE A 233 9.05 -2.46 6.53
N GLU A 234 9.32 -3.76 6.61
CA GLU A 234 8.49 -4.72 7.34
C GLU A 234 8.40 -4.35 8.83
N LYS A 235 9.54 -4.06 9.48
CA LYS A 235 9.58 -3.63 10.87
C LYS A 235 8.80 -2.33 11.09
N ARG A 236 8.93 -1.35 10.18
CA ARG A 236 8.21 -0.07 10.24
C ARG A 236 6.70 -0.24 10.10
N VAL A 237 6.25 -1.08 9.17
CA VAL A 237 4.83 -1.41 8.99
C VAL A 237 4.28 -2.07 10.24
N GLN A 238 5.01 -3.02 10.82
CA GLN A 238 4.61 -3.70 12.05
C GLN A 238 4.44 -2.70 13.20
N LEU A 239 5.44 -1.87 13.47
CA LEU A 239 5.38 -0.85 14.52
C LEU A 239 4.22 0.14 14.32
N TYR A 240 3.94 0.52 13.06
CA TYR A 240 2.81 1.39 12.74
C TYR A 240 1.46 0.74 13.05
N LEU A 241 1.28 -0.54 12.71
CA LEU A 241 0.07 -1.29 13.01
C LEU A 241 -0.11 -1.48 14.52
N ASP A 242 0.96 -1.77 15.26
CA ASP A 242 0.95 -1.91 16.72
C ASP A 242 0.57 -0.59 17.40
N ALA A 243 1.16 0.53 16.95
CA ALA A 243 0.83 1.86 17.47
C ALA A 243 -0.62 2.26 17.16
N LYS A 244 -1.17 1.82 16.03
CA LYS A 244 -2.57 2.06 15.67
C LYS A 244 -3.54 1.22 16.49
N ALA A 245 -3.17 -0.01 16.86
CA ALA A 245 -4.00 -0.90 17.67
C ALA A 245 -4.07 -0.51 19.16
N LYS A 246 -3.09 0.25 19.66
CA LYS A 246 -3.06 0.76 21.04
C LYS A 246 -3.87 2.05 21.25
N LYS A 247 -4.31 2.70 20.17
CA LYS A 247 -5.19 3.88 20.21
C LYS A 247 -6.63 3.45 20.14
#